data_AF-A0AAW4GC38-F1
#
_entry.id   AF-A0AAW4GC38-F1
#
_cell.length_a   1.000
_cell.length_b   1.000
_cell.length_c   1.000
_cell.angle_alpha   90.00
_cell.angle_beta   90.00
_cell.angle_gamma   90.00
#
_symmetry.space_group_name_H-M   'P 1'
#
loop_
_entity.id
_entity.type
_entity.pdbx_description
1 polymer ?
#
loop_
_entity_poly.entity_id
_entity_poly.type
_entity_poly.pdbx_seq_one_letter_code
_entity_poly.pdbx_strand_id
1 'polypeptide(L)'
;MSPHIRQIWRTLHDLADQQPDEYAAMVRWLHTLGYRGHVTTKSRRYSTTLGHLRQIRALWRQQQTPADNADESTSHQDDTDAIGERNCDPWEFAGTGHLTHGDYQLTLAAAHQHLEQLWARRDNSVPPGGPP
;
A
#
# COMPACT_ATOMS: atom_id res chain seq x y z
N MET A 1 -17.93 -22.95 -7.34
CA MET A 1 -16.49 -22.64 -7.42
C MET A 1 -16.08 -22.58 -8.89
N SER A 2 -15.53 -21.45 -9.35
CA SER A 2 -15.21 -21.23 -10.77
C SER A 2 -14.23 -22.28 -11.32
N PRO A 3 -14.40 -22.78 -12.57
CA PRO A 3 -13.48 -23.70 -13.22
C PRO A 3 -12.04 -23.17 -13.23
N HIS A 4 -11.88 -21.85 -13.40
CA HIS A 4 -10.58 -21.19 -13.44
C HIS A 4 -9.84 -21.30 -12.09
N ILE A 5 -10.54 -21.08 -10.98
CA ILE A 5 -9.96 -21.20 -9.63
C ILE A 5 -9.52 -22.64 -9.37
N ARG A 6 -10.32 -23.62 -9.80
CA ARG A 6 -9.97 -25.04 -9.69
C ARG A 6 -8.71 -25.38 -10.48
N GLN A 7 -8.54 -24.79 -11.66
CA GLN A 7 -7.32 -24.97 -12.46
C GLN A 7 -6.10 -24.40 -11.76
N ILE A 8 -6.19 -23.17 -11.22
CA ILE A 8 -5.10 -22.54 -10.45
C ILE A 8 -4.71 -23.41 -9.25
N TRP A 9 -5.70 -23.95 -8.52
CA TRP A 9 -5.44 -24.80 -7.36
C TRP A 9 -4.70 -26.08 -7.72
N ARG A 10 -5.10 -26.76 -8.80
CA ARG A 10 -4.38 -27.96 -9.29
C ARG A 10 -2.95 -27.63 -9.65
N THR A 11 -2.74 -26.55 -10.41
CA THR A 11 -1.39 -26.16 -10.82
C THR A 11 -0.49 -25.83 -9.64
N LEU A 12 -1.03 -25.18 -8.59
CA LEU A 12 -0.26 -24.88 -7.38
C LEU A 12 0.13 -26.14 -6.62
N HIS A 13 -0.77 -27.12 -6.54
CA HIS A 13 -0.48 -28.39 -5.89
C HIS A 13 0.57 -29.18 -6.68
N ASP A 14 0.41 -29.28 -8.00
CA ASP A 14 1.36 -29.97 -8.88
C ASP A 14 2.77 -29.34 -8.80
N LEU A 15 2.86 -28.01 -8.73
CA LEU A 15 4.12 -27.28 -8.55
C LEU A 15 4.77 -27.54 -7.19
N ALA A 16 3.97 -27.54 -6.12
CA ALA A 16 4.46 -27.83 -4.78
C ALA A 16 4.98 -29.26 -4.64
N ASP A 17 4.35 -30.22 -5.31
CA ASP A 17 4.77 -31.63 -5.31
C ASP A 17 6.03 -31.86 -6.17
N GLN A 18 6.17 -31.14 -7.28
CA GLN A 18 7.34 -31.24 -8.17
C GLN A 18 8.60 -30.58 -7.58
N GLN A 19 8.43 -29.50 -6.81
CA GLN A 19 9.52 -28.67 -6.29
C GLN A 19 9.24 -28.26 -4.83
N PRO A 20 9.30 -29.21 -3.89
CA PRO A 20 8.92 -28.99 -2.50
C PRO A 20 9.83 -27.99 -1.78
N ASP A 21 11.13 -27.94 -2.11
CA ASP A 21 12.08 -27.03 -1.46
C ASP A 21 11.80 -25.55 -1.77
N GLU A 22 11.23 -25.25 -2.94
CA GLU A 22 10.92 -23.87 -3.36
C GLU A 22 9.46 -23.49 -3.12
N TYR A 23 8.52 -24.42 -3.35
CA TYR A 23 7.09 -24.10 -3.48
C TYR A 23 6.17 -24.79 -2.48
N ALA A 24 6.65 -25.63 -1.56
CA ALA A 24 5.79 -26.29 -0.56
C ALA A 24 4.96 -25.28 0.26
N ALA A 25 5.50 -24.08 0.52
CA ALA A 25 4.81 -23.05 1.27
C ALA A 25 3.61 -22.43 0.51
N MET A 26 3.52 -22.57 -0.81
CA MET A 26 2.39 -22.04 -1.61
C MET A 26 1.06 -22.71 -1.23
N VAL A 27 1.08 -24.00 -0.87
CA VAL A 27 -0.12 -24.74 -0.43
C VAL A 27 -0.67 -24.17 0.88
N ARG A 28 0.21 -23.69 1.77
CA ARG A 28 -0.21 -23.00 3.01
C ARG A 28 -0.98 -21.70 2.73
N TRP A 29 -0.74 -21.09 1.57
CA TRP A 29 -1.37 -19.85 1.14
C TRP A 29 -2.40 -20.08 0.01
N LEU A 30 -2.99 -21.28 -0.08
CA LEU A 30 -3.97 -21.57 -1.13
C LEU A 30 -5.19 -20.64 -1.07
N HIS A 31 -5.54 -20.16 0.12
CA HIS A 31 -6.61 -19.18 0.35
C HIS A 31 -6.31 -17.81 -0.30
N THR A 32 -5.03 -17.51 -0.59
CA THR A 32 -4.56 -16.37 -1.39
C THR A 32 -4.00 -16.80 -2.75
N LEU A 33 -4.45 -17.95 -3.29
CA LEU A 33 -3.99 -18.49 -4.58
C LEU A 33 -2.45 -18.65 -4.65
N GLY A 34 -1.81 -19.02 -3.54
CA GLY A 34 -0.37 -19.28 -3.46
C GLY A 34 0.50 -18.05 -3.20
N TYR A 35 -0.08 -16.84 -3.14
CA TYR A 35 0.68 -15.63 -2.83
C TYR A 35 0.83 -15.43 -1.32
N ARG A 36 2.08 -15.24 -0.85
CA ARG A 36 2.40 -14.94 0.56
C ARG A 36 1.91 -13.57 1.05
N GLY A 37 1.31 -12.77 0.17
CA GLY A 37 0.84 -11.41 0.48
C GLY A 37 -0.37 -11.04 -0.36
N HIS A 38 -0.28 -9.95 -1.12
CA HIS A 38 -1.40 -9.50 -1.95
C HIS A 38 -1.46 -10.29 -3.26
N VAL A 39 -2.57 -11.01 -3.45
CA VAL A 39 -2.94 -11.69 -4.71
C VAL A 39 -3.14 -10.69 -5.84
N THR A 40 -3.51 -9.46 -5.49
CA THR A 40 -3.74 -8.37 -6.43
C THR A 40 -2.48 -7.54 -6.63
N THR A 41 -2.09 -7.33 -7.87
CA THR A 41 -1.00 -6.43 -8.23
C THR A 41 -1.40 -4.97 -7.96
N LYS A 42 -0.58 -4.20 -7.24
CA LYS A 42 -0.79 -2.76 -6.98
C LYS A 42 -0.45 -1.86 -8.19
N SER A 43 0.05 -2.43 -9.29
CA SER A 43 0.42 -1.70 -10.51
C SER A 43 -0.80 -1.22 -11.29
N ARG A 44 -0.79 0.06 -11.69
CA ARG A 44 -1.82 0.66 -12.56
C ARG A 44 -1.95 -0.04 -13.91
N ARG A 45 -0.82 -0.47 -14.51
CA ARG A 45 -0.80 -1.09 -15.85
C ARG A 45 -1.46 -2.46 -15.88
N TYR A 46 -1.46 -3.17 -14.75
CA TYR A 46 -1.92 -4.55 -14.65
C TYR A 46 -3.20 -4.70 -13.80
N SER A 47 -3.79 -3.59 -13.34
CA SER A 47 -4.96 -3.58 -12.46
C SER A 47 -6.13 -2.80 -13.09
N THR A 48 -6.83 -3.45 -14.02
CA THR A 48 -7.96 -2.85 -14.75
C THR A 48 -9.22 -2.76 -13.88
N THR A 49 -9.56 -3.83 -13.17
CA THR A 49 -10.73 -3.90 -12.28
C THR A 49 -10.62 -2.98 -11.07
N LEU A 50 -9.45 -2.90 -10.44
CA LEU A 50 -9.27 -2.10 -9.23
C LEU A 50 -9.21 -0.59 -9.55
N GLY A 51 -8.74 -0.22 -10.74
CA GLY A 51 -8.86 1.14 -11.27
C GLY A 51 -10.31 1.58 -11.43
N HIS A 52 -11.13 0.72 -12.06
CA HIS A 52 -12.57 0.97 -12.22
C HIS A 52 -13.29 1.10 -10.86
N LEU A 53 -13.01 0.19 -9.91
CA LEU A 53 -13.57 0.28 -8.56
C LEU A 53 -13.15 1.55 -7.80
N ARG A 54 -11.92 2.03 -7.99
CA ARG A 54 -11.45 3.30 -7.41
C ARG A 54 -12.18 4.50 -8.01
N GLN A 55 -12.44 4.50 -9.32
CA GLN A 55 -13.21 5.54 -9.99
C GLN A 55 -14.64 5.58 -9.48
N ILE A 56 -15.32 4.43 -9.39
CA ILE A 56 -16.68 4.33 -8.83
C ILE A 56 -16.72 4.91 -7.40
N ARG A 57 -15.76 4.56 -6.54
CA ARG A 57 -15.69 5.14 -5.18
C ARG A 57 -15.38 6.63 -5.15
N ALA A 58 -14.62 7.15 -6.12
CA ALA A 58 -14.35 8.57 -6.22
C ALA A 58 -15.62 9.33 -6.61
N LEU A 59 -16.36 8.84 -7.61
CA LEU A 59 -17.65 9.41 -8.04
C LEU A 59 -18.68 9.38 -6.92
N TRP A 60 -18.79 8.24 -6.22
CA TRP A 60 -19.70 8.11 -5.07
C TRP A 60 -19.35 9.10 -3.96
N ARG A 61 -18.06 9.29 -3.63
CA ARG A 61 -17.65 10.30 -2.64
C ARG A 61 -17.97 11.72 -3.09
N GLN A 62 -17.74 12.06 -4.36
CA GLN A 62 -18.09 13.38 -4.91
C GLN A 62 -19.59 13.66 -4.83
N GLN A 63 -20.42 12.64 -5.05
CA GLN A 63 -21.88 12.75 -4.92
C GLN A 63 -22.37 12.80 -3.48
N GLN A 64 -21.54 12.36 -2.52
CA GLN A 64 -21.87 12.31 -1.10
C GLN A 64 -21.24 13.40 -0.26
N THR A 65 -20.32 14.20 -0.81
CA THR A 65 -19.89 15.44 -0.17
C THR A 65 -20.96 16.50 -0.46
N PRO A 66 -21.79 16.91 0.52
CA PRO A 66 -22.72 18.01 0.32
C PRO A 66 -21.89 19.27 0.03
N ALA A 67 -22.35 20.08 -0.90
CA ALA A 67 -21.79 21.40 -1.17
C ALA A 67 -22.14 22.42 -0.06
N ASP A 68 -22.09 22.02 1.22
CA ASP A 68 -22.42 22.88 2.37
C ASP A 68 -21.18 23.62 2.89
N ASN A 69 -20.43 24.24 1.98
CA ASN A 69 -19.48 25.29 2.35
C ASN A 69 -19.59 26.44 1.35
N ALA A 70 -20.80 26.95 1.19
CA ALA A 70 -21.04 28.30 0.70
C ALA A 70 -22.15 28.88 1.58
N ASP A 71 -21.74 29.80 2.45
CA ASP A 71 -22.57 30.67 3.29
C ASP A 71 -23.40 29.96 4.38
N GLU A 72 -23.06 30.17 5.65
CA GLU A 72 -23.73 31.16 6.50
C GLU A 72 -23.27 31.01 7.95
N SER A 73 -22.77 32.09 8.54
CA SER A 73 -22.75 32.29 9.98
C SER A 73 -24.18 32.12 10.50
N THR A 74 -24.47 31.19 11.42
CA THR A 74 -25.45 31.37 12.52
C THR A 74 -25.38 30.20 13.49
N SER A 75 -25.35 30.57 14.76
CA SER A 75 -25.26 29.73 15.95
C SER A 75 -26.53 28.92 16.25
N HIS A 76 -26.33 27.85 17.02
CA HIS A 76 -27.26 27.19 17.96
C HIS A 76 -28.21 26.08 17.45
N GLN A 77 -27.88 24.88 17.94
CA GLN A 77 -28.75 23.90 18.62
C GLN A 77 -30.04 23.44 17.91
N ASP A 78 -30.12 22.16 17.55
CA ASP A 78 -31.11 21.31 18.21
C ASP A 78 -30.76 19.82 18.13
N ASP A 79 -31.02 19.15 19.25
CA ASP A 79 -30.89 17.71 19.47
C ASP A 79 -31.83 16.94 18.53
N THR A 80 -31.29 16.00 17.77
CA THR A 80 -32.08 14.88 17.23
C THR A 80 -31.29 13.59 17.28
N ASP A 81 -31.81 12.68 18.12
CA ASP A 81 -31.45 11.28 18.22
C ASP A 81 -31.46 10.59 16.85
N ALA A 82 -30.28 10.29 16.33
CA ALA A 82 -30.09 9.33 15.26
C ALA A 82 -28.88 8.44 15.57
N ILE A 83 -29.17 7.20 15.93
CA ILE A 83 -28.21 6.10 16.04
C ILE A 83 -27.60 5.89 14.65
N GLY A 84 -26.42 6.47 14.42
CA GLY A 84 -25.71 6.40 13.16
C GLY A 84 -24.20 6.34 13.41
N GLU A 85 -23.59 5.23 13.02
CA GLU A 85 -22.15 5.02 13.00
C GLU A 85 -21.35 6.23 12.48
N ARG A 86 -20.21 6.46 13.13
CA ARG A 86 -19.09 7.36 12.78
C ARG A 86 -19.28 8.83 13.16
N ASN A 87 -19.19 9.08 14.46
CA ASN A 87 -18.46 10.24 14.94
C ASN A 87 -16.95 9.93 14.81
N CYS A 88 -16.44 9.92 13.59
CA CYS A 88 -15.00 10.08 13.38
C CYS A 88 -14.78 11.59 13.38
N ASP A 89 -13.99 12.11 14.32
CA ASP A 89 -13.53 13.50 14.26
C ASP A 89 -13.07 13.79 12.84
N PRO A 90 -13.47 14.93 12.24
CA PRO A 90 -13.07 15.28 10.89
C PRO A 90 -11.54 15.28 10.84
N TRP A 91 -10.97 14.30 10.13
CA TRP A 91 -9.52 14.24 9.99
C TRP A 91 -9.09 15.34 9.03
N GLU A 92 -8.53 16.40 9.58
CA GLU A 92 -7.88 17.43 8.80
C GLU A 92 -6.44 17.02 8.46
N PHE A 93 -6.03 17.34 7.24
CA PHE A 93 -4.67 17.14 6.81
C PHE A 93 -3.74 18.07 7.60
N ALA A 94 -3.01 17.51 8.57
CA ALA A 94 -2.10 18.26 9.45
C ALA A 94 -0.83 18.80 8.75
N GLY A 95 -0.61 18.48 7.47
CA GLY A 95 0.56 18.88 6.70
C GLY A 95 1.45 17.72 6.26
N THR A 96 2.42 18.02 5.40
CA THR A 96 3.47 17.10 4.95
C THR A 96 4.84 17.68 5.22
N GLY A 97 5.74 16.88 5.77
CA GLY A 97 7.11 17.27 6.07
C GLY A 97 7.59 16.65 7.38
N HIS A 98 8.66 17.22 7.92
CA HIS A 98 9.17 16.87 9.24
C HIS A 98 8.37 17.67 10.28
N LEU A 99 7.67 16.96 11.16
CA LEU A 99 6.85 17.55 12.22
C LEU A 99 7.71 18.29 13.24
N THR A 100 8.95 17.84 13.41
CA THR A 100 9.93 18.45 14.30
C THR A 100 11.27 18.67 13.60
N HIS A 101 12.07 19.60 14.13
CA HIS A 101 13.45 19.77 13.69
C HIS A 101 14.28 18.49 13.88
N GLY A 102 13.95 17.66 14.88
CA GLY A 102 14.57 16.36 15.11
C GLY A 102 14.32 15.37 13.98
N ASP A 103 13.09 15.30 13.46
CA ASP A 103 12.77 14.42 12.32
C ASP A 103 13.55 14.81 11.07
N TYR A 104 13.74 16.11 10.84
CA TYR A 104 14.56 16.62 9.73
C TYR A 104 16.04 16.27 9.90
N GLN A 105 16.58 16.40 11.12
CA GLN A 105 17.95 16.00 11.40
C GLN A 105 18.16 14.49 11.22
N LEU A 106 17.19 13.67 11.64
CA LEU A 106 17.25 12.21 11.48
C LEU A 106 17.25 11.79 10.01
N THR A 107 16.44 12.43 9.16
CA THR A 107 16.43 12.10 7.72
C THR A 107 17.70 12.55 7.01
N LEU A 108 18.25 13.72 7.36
CA LEU A 108 19.55 14.15 6.86
C LEU A 108 20.68 13.19 7.28
N ALA A 109 20.70 12.79 8.54
CA ALA A 109 21.71 11.85 9.05
C ALA A 109 21.59 10.47 8.36
N ALA A 110 20.37 9.95 8.20
CA ALA A 110 20.12 8.69 7.49
C ALA A 110 20.57 8.77 6.02
N ALA A 111 20.32 9.90 5.35
CA ALA A 111 20.79 10.11 3.98
C ALA A 111 22.32 10.14 3.88
N HIS A 112 22.98 10.81 4.82
CA HIS A 112 24.45 10.87 4.87
C HIS A 112 25.06 9.47 5.07
N GLN A 113 24.57 8.72 6.06
CA GLN A 113 25.01 7.34 6.31
C GLN A 113 24.78 6.44 5.10
N HIS A 114 23.69 6.62 4.37
CA HIS A 114 23.41 5.85 3.16
C HIS A 114 24.44 6.11 2.06
N LEU A 115 24.85 7.36 1.85
CA LEU A 115 25.88 7.72 0.87
C LEU A 115 27.24 7.13 1.26
N GLU A 116 27.62 7.22 2.54
CA GLU A 116 28.85 6.61 3.05
C GLU A 116 28.88 5.09 2.83
N GLN A 117 27.76 4.42 3.06
CA GLN A 117 27.64 2.97 2.79
C GLN A 117 27.82 2.65 1.31
N LEU A 118 27.31 3.49 0.40
CA LEU A 118 27.48 3.29 -1.04
C LEU A 118 28.92 3.53 -1.48
N TRP A 119 29.60 4.54 -0.93
CA TRP A 119 31.02 4.79 -1.20
C TRP A 119 31.90 3.66 -0.67
N ALA A 120 31.68 3.21 0.57
CA ALA A 120 32.41 2.08 1.14
C ALA A 120 32.18 0.78 0.34
N ARG A 121 30.95 0.53 -0.15
CA ARG A 121 30.65 -0.60 -1.04
C ARG A 121 31.39 -0.49 -2.37
N ARG A 122 31.48 0.72 -2.95
CA ARG A 122 32.22 0.96 -4.20
C ARG A 122 33.71 0.69 -4.02
N ASP A 123 34.32 1.25 -2.97
CA ASP A 123 35.74 1.06 -2.69
C ASP A 123 36.08 -0.42 -2.44
N ASN A 124 35.21 -1.13 -1.71
CA ASN A 124 35.37 -2.57 -1.47
C ASN A 124 35.07 -3.45 -2.70
N SER A 125 34.42 -2.90 -3.75
CA SER A 125 34.09 -3.63 -4.98
C SER A 125 35.18 -3.55 -6.05
N VAL A 126 36.17 -2.67 -5.88
CA VAL A 126 37.33 -2.57 -6.79
C VAL A 126 38.37 -3.61 -6.37
N PRO A 127 38.64 -4.64 -7.18
CA PRO A 127 39.66 -5.64 -6.83
C PRO A 127 41.06 -5.01 -6.82
N PRO A 128 41.94 -5.36 -5.87
CA PRO A 128 43.32 -4.88 -5.84
C PRO A 128 44.10 -5.52 -7.00
N GLY A 129 44.06 -4.89 -8.20
CA GLY A 129 44.82 -5.34 -9.37
C GLY A 129 44.22 -5.06 -10.75
N GLY A 130 43.51 -3.94 -10.95
CA GLY A 130 43.13 -3.50 -12.31
C GLY A 130 44.36 -3.06 -13.15
N PRO A 131 44.39 -3.31 -14.48
CA PRO A 131 45.57 -3.06 -15.32
C PRO A 131 45.91 -1.56 -15.45
N PRO A 132 47.17 -1.23 -15.83
CA PRO A 132 47.70 0.14 -15.77
C PRO A 132 47.02 1.14 -16.71
#